data_AF-A0A8J4QLV0-F1
#
_entry.id   AF-A0A8J4QLV0-F1
#
_cell.length_a   1.000
_cell.length_b   1.000
_cell.length_c   1.000
_cell.angle_alpha   90.00
_cell.angle_beta   90.00
_cell.angle_gamma   90.00
#
_symmetry.space_group_name_H-M   'P 1'
#
loop_
_entity.id
_entity.type
_entity.pdbx_description
1 polymer ?
#
loop_
_entity_poly.entity_id
_entity_poly.type
_entity_poly.pdbx_seq_one_letter_code
_entity_poly.pdbx_strand_id
1 'polypeptide(L)'
;MGTLRCRSGLWVLILVVVLLGLCEIGSVCAQNRRPKNVQVAVRAKWSGTPLLLEAGELLSKEWKDLFWDFIEVWLHTEDSLDSSTAKGCLKKILEHGHSLLSEPLASLFEFSLMMRSSSPRLVLYQQLAEESLSSFPLADEGISNNVGAEALDTNAKMENKKSDPLLVGVNPKSPGGKCCWVDTGGSLFFDVSEMLLWLRNPTEPAGDSFQQPELFDFDHIHFDSSAGSPVAILYGALGTDCFKKFHVTLVEAAKEGKVKYVVRPVLPSGCETKTGHCGAVGTRDSLNLGGYGVELALKNMEYKAMDDSAVKKGVTLEDPRTEDLSQEVRGFIFSKILERKPELTSEIMAFRDYLLSSTVSDTLDVWELKDLGHQTAQRIVHASDPLQSMQEISQNFPSIVSSLSRMKLNDSVKDEITGNQRMIPPGKSLMALNGALINIEDIDLYLLKNLFN
;
A
#
# COMPACT_ATOMS: atom_id res chain seq x y z
N MET A 1 -72.48 -52.35 -6.26
CA MET A 1 -71.58 -51.49 -7.07
C MET A 1 -71.56 -50.11 -6.43
N GLY A 2 -70.38 -49.52 -6.19
CA GLY A 2 -70.22 -48.10 -5.83
C GLY A 2 -70.32 -47.68 -4.35
N THR A 3 -69.50 -46.66 -4.04
CA THR A 3 -69.61 -45.65 -2.94
C THR A 3 -68.79 -45.77 -1.64
N LEU A 4 -67.48 -46.04 -1.74
CA LEU A 4 -66.53 -45.73 -0.64
C LEU A 4 -65.11 -45.41 -1.13
N ARG A 5 -64.97 -44.37 -1.98
CA ARG A 5 -63.64 -43.91 -2.46
C ARG A 5 -63.47 -42.39 -2.70
N CYS A 6 -64.39 -41.56 -2.19
CA CYS A 6 -64.40 -40.11 -2.49
C CYS A 6 -64.09 -39.16 -1.31
N ARG A 7 -63.86 -39.66 -0.08
CA ARG A 7 -63.61 -38.79 1.10
C ARG A 7 -62.14 -38.50 1.38
N SER A 8 -61.21 -39.36 0.93
CA SER A 8 -59.77 -39.17 1.21
C SER A 8 -59.12 -38.11 0.31
N GLY A 9 -59.42 -38.11 -1.00
CA GLY A 9 -58.80 -37.19 -1.95
C GLY A 9 -59.15 -35.73 -1.70
N LEU A 10 -60.38 -35.45 -1.24
CA LEU A 10 -60.84 -34.09 -0.95
C LEU A 10 -60.10 -33.47 0.25
N TRP A 11 -59.81 -34.26 1.28
CA TRP A 11 -59.04 -33.80 2.45
C TRP A 11 -57.58 -33.53 2.11
N VAL A 12 -56.97 -34.36 1.26
CA VAL A 12 -55.61 -34.13 0.74
C VAL A 12 -55.56 -32.86 -0.11
N LEU A 13 -56.55 -32.62 -0.98
CA LEU A 13 -56.66 -31.39 -1.76
C LEU A 13 -56.80 -30.14 -0.89
N ILE A 14 -57.62 -30.19 0.17
CA ILE A 14 -57.76 -29.07 1.12
C ILE A 14 -56.45 -28.82 1.86
N LEU A 15 -55.75 -29.87 2.32
CA LEU A 15 -54.43 -29.74 2.95
C LEU A 15 -53.39 -29.12 2.00
N VAL A 16 -53.36 -29.53 0.73
CA VAL A 16 -52.47 -28.98 -0.29
C VAL A 16 -52.79 -27.51 -0.59
N VAL A 17 -54.07 -27.14 -0.68
CA VAL A 17 -54.49 -25.74 -0.90
C VAL A 17 -54.17 -24.86 0.33
N VAL A 18 -54.31 -25.38 1.55
CA VAL A 18 -53.91 -24.66 2.77
C VAL A 18 -52.38 -24.53 2.88
N LEU A 19 -51.63 -25.57 2.54
CA LEU A 19 -50.15 -25.51 2.48
C LEU A 19 -49.64 -24.55 1.41
N LEU A 20 -50.29 -24.48 0.24
CA LEU A 20 -49.96 -23.51 -0.80
C LEU A 20 -50.38 -22.08 -0.41
N GLY A 21 -51.55 -21.91 0.20
CA GLY A 21 -52.02 -20.60 0.67
C GLY A 21 -51.20 -20.02 1.84
N LEU A 22 -50.63 -20.88 2.69
CA LEU A 22 -49.69 -20.45 3.75
C LEU A 22 -48.30 -20.06 3.19
N CYS A 23 -47.93 -20.54 2.01
CA CYS A 23 -46.68 -20.15 1.33
C CYS A 23 -46.77 -18.79 0.61
N GLU A 24 -47.97 -18.22 0.41
CA GLU A 24 -48.15 -16.86 -0.14
C GLU A 24 -48.27 -15.76 0.92
N ILE A 25 -48.06 -16.08 2.21
CA ILE A 25 -47.74 -15.03 3.19
C ILE A 25 -46.36 -14.50 2.84
N GLY A 26 -46.35 -13.35 2.16
CA GLY A 26 -45.20 -12.83 1.46
C GLY A 26 -43.92 -12.85 2.30
N SER A 27 -42.90 -13.54 1.77
CA SER A 27 -41.53 -13.34 2.22
C SER A 27 -41.20 -11.87 2.02
N VAL A 28 -41.29 -11.09 3.10
CA VAL A 28 -40.65 -9.78 3.20
C VAL A 28 -39.17 -10.05 3.18
N CYS A 29 -38.64 -10.21 1.97
CA CYS A 29 -37.24 -10.44 1.72
C CYS A 29 -36.52 -9.18 2.21
N ALA A 30 -36.00 -9.26 3.44
CA ALA A 30 -35.26 -8.19 4.06
C ALA A 30 -34.15 -7.79 3.10
N GLN A 31 -34.29 -6.61 2.49
CA GLN A 31 -33.25 -6.07 1.64
C GLN A 31 -32.05 -5.80 2.53
N ASN A 32 -31.13 -6.76 2.58
CA ASN A 32 -29.77 -6.59 3.08
C ASN A 32 -29.13 -5.49 2.22
N ARG A 33 -29.34 -4.24 2.63
CA ARG A 33 -28.75 -3.05 2.03
C ARG A 33 -27.24 -3.26 2.11
N ARG A 34 -26.63 -3.52 0.95
CA ARG A 34 -25.17 -3.63 0.86
C ARG A 34 -24.58 -2.35 1.48
N PRO A 35 -23.57 -2.46 2.35
CA PRO A 35 -22.97 -1.29 2.97
C PRO A 35 -22.46 -0.33 1.87
N LYS A 36 -22.69 0.97 2.08
CA LYS A 36 -22.21 2.01 1.16
C LYS A 36 -20.73 2.22 1.44
N ASN A 37 -19.88 1.63 0.62
CA ASN A 37 -18.43 1.70 0.79
C ASN A 37 -17.86 2.84 -0.07
N VAL A 38 -16.95 3.63 0.51
CA VAL A 38 -16.11 4.59 -0.21
C VAL A 38 -14.74 3.97 -0.37
N GLN A 39 -14.16 4.04 -1.58
CA GLN A 39 -12.82 3.55 -1.88
C GLN A 39 -11.98 4.71 -2.41
N VAL A 40 -10.77 4.87 -1.86
CA VAL A 40 -9.81 5.92 -2.23
C VAL A 40 -8.44 5.26 -2.43
N ALA A 41 -7.77 5.60 -3.52
CA ALA A 41 -6.44 5.10 -3.85
C ALA A 41 -5.54 6.26 -4.29
N VAL A 42 -4.37 6.40 -3.67
CA VAL A 42 -3.33 7.35 -4.13
C VAL A 42 -2.43 6.65 -5.14
N ARG A 43 -2.26 7.26 -6.31
CA ARG A 43 -1.41 6.76 -7.39
C ARG A 43 -0.19 7.65 -7.60
N ALA A 44 0.96 7.02 -7.83
CA ALA A 44 2.17 7.67 -8.26
C ALA A 44 2.01 8.26 -9.68
N LYS A 45 2.86 9.24 -10.01
CA LYS A 45 2.94 9.82 -11.36
C LYS A 45 3.78 8.98 -12.33
N TRP A 46 4.61 8.09 -11.82
CA TRP A 46 5.50 7.22 -12.59
C TRP A 46 4.90 5.83 -12.84
N SER A 47 5.43 5.12 -13.85
CA SER A 47 5.06 3.74 -14.15
C SER A 47 5.43 2.77 -13.02
N GLY A 48 4.76 1.62 -12.96
CA GLY A 48 5.13 0.53 -12.06
C GLY A 48 6.60 0.12 -12.21
N THR A 49 7.19 -0.28 -11.09
CA THR A 49 8.62 -0.64 -10.98
C THR A 49 8.78 -2.10 -10.57
N PRO A 50 9.84 -2.83 -10.98
CA PRO A 50 9.98 -4.25 -10.64
C PRO A 50 10.17 -4.48 -9.14
N LEU A 51 9.37 -5.39 -8.54
CA LEU A 51 9.55 -5.80 -7.13
C LEU A 51 10.95 -6.38 -6.87
N LEU A 52 11.51 -7.12 -7.84
CA LEU A 52 12.83 -7.73 -7.72
C LEU A 52 13.95 -6.68 -7.61
N LEU A 53 13.83 -5.56 -8.33
CA LEU A 53 14.81 -4.47 -8.24
C LEU A 53 14.58 -3.64 -6.97
N GLU A 54 13.33 -3.42 -6.55
CA GLU A 54 13.04 -2.73 -5.28
C GLU A 54 13.57 -3.50 -4.07
N ALA A 55 13.53 -4.84 -4.10
CA ALA A 55 14.12 -5.69 -3.08
C ALA A 55 15.64 -5.48 -2.96
N GLY A 56 16.37 -5.47 -4.09
CA GLY A 56 17.80 -5.17 -4.11
C GLY A 56 18.11 -3.77 -3.53
N GLU A 57 17.36 -2.74 -3.95
CA GLU A 57 17.52 -1.38 -3.40
C GLU A 57 17.22 -1.31 -1.90
N LEU A 58 16.20 -2.03 -1.40
CA LEU A 58 15.90 -2.10 0.03
C LEU A 58 17.04 -2.73 0.83
N LEU A 59 17.60 -3.85 0.37
CA LEU A 59 18.75 -4.49 1.02
C LEU A 59 19.99 -3.59 1.02
N SER A 60 20.25 -2.89 -0.09
CA SER A 60 21.36 -1.94 -0.21
C SER A 60 21.30 -0.77 0.78
N LYS A 61 20.08 -0.40 1.23
CA LYS A 61 19.86 0.67 2.19
C LYS A 61 20.32 0.27 3.60
N GLU A 62 20.19 -1.01 3.94
CA GLU A 62 20.69 -1.55 5.19
C GLU A 62 22.22 -1.59 5.14
N TRP A 63 22.77 -2.39 4.23
CA TRP A 63 24.21 -2.62 4.08
C TRP A 63 24.53 -2.74 2.59
N LYS A 64 25.54 -2.00 2.09
CA LYS A 64 25.85 -1.95 0.66
C LYS A 64 26.19 -3.31 0.04
N ASP A 65 26.81 -4.20 0.81
CA ASP A 65 27.25 -5.52 0.34
C ASP A 65 26.06 -6.48 0.08
N LEU A 66 24.96 -6.34 0.83
CA LEU A 66 23.77 -7.19 0.68
C LEU A 66 23.10 -7.06 -0.70
N PHE A 67 23.33 -5.95 -1.41
CA PHE A 67 22.90 -5.80 -2.80
C PHE A 67 23.57 -6.85 -3.72
N TRP A 68 24.87 -7.05 -3.53
CA TRP A 68 25.66 -8.01 -4.32
C TRP A 68 25.38 -9.44 -3.90
N ASP A 69 25.30 -9.72 -2.59
CA ASP A 69 24.92 -11.03 -2.06
C ASP A 69 23.54 -11.48 -2.60
N PHE A 70 22.57 -10.56 -2.64
CA PHE A 70 21.24 -10.82 -3.20
C PHE A 70 21.28 -11.12 -4.71
N ILE A 71 22.09 -10.40 -5.48
CA ILE A 71 22.29 -10.69 -6.90
C ILE A 71 22.87 -12.09 -7.09
N GLU A 72 23.93 -12.45 -6.38
CA GLU A 72 24.60 -13.75 -6.53
C GLU A 72 23.67 -14.91 -6.13
N VAL A 73 23.00 -14.81 -4.97
CA VAL A 73 22.02 -15.81 -4.53
C VAL A 73 20.87 -15.96 -5.55
N TRP A 74 20.40 -14.86 -6.14
CA TRP A 74 19.37 -14.92 -7.18
C TRP A 74 19.88 -15.53 -8.49
N LEU A 75 21.10 -15.21 -8.93
CA LEU A 75 21.69 -15.73 -10.18
C LEU A 75 22.08 -17.20 -10.13
N HIS A 76 22.34 -17.73 -8.93
CA HIS A 76 22.63 -19.14 -8.67
C HIS A 76 21.39 -20.02 -8.39
N THR A 77 20.22 -19.42 -8.14
CA THR A 77 18.99 -20.17 -7.86
C THR A 77 18.28 -20.61 -9.14
N GLU A 78 18.01 -21.91 -9.30
CA GLU A 78 17.17 -22.43 -10.38
C GLU A 78 15.67 -22.06 -10.22
N ASP A 79 14.93 -21.96 -11.33
CA ASP A 79 13.51 -21.59 -11.30
C ASP A 79 12.61 -22.77 -10.88
N SER A 80 12.13 -22.71 -9.65
CA SER A 80 11.05 -23.56 -9.13
C SER A 80 9.72 -23.28 -9.84
N LEU A 81 8.98 -24.34 -10.22
CA LEU A 81 7.69 -24.25 -10.94
C LEU A 81 6.61 -23.35 -10.30
N ASP A 82 6.69 -23.12 -8.98
CA ASP A 82 5.73 -22.28 -8.23
C ASP A 82 5.87 -20.77 -8.49
N SER A 83 6.94 -20.32 -9.17
CA SER A 83 7.20 -18.90 -9.45
C SER A 83 6.37 -18.31 -10.60
N SER A 84 5.41 -19.05 -11.16
CA SER A 84 4.58 -18.59 -12.29
C SER A 84 3.53 -17.53 -11.92
N THR A 85 3.24 -17.34 -10.63
CA THR A 85 2.27 -16.33 -10.15
C THR A 85 2.98 -15.14 -9.50
N ALA A 86 2.38 -13.94 -9.58
CA ALA A 86 2.91 -12.75 -8.92
C ALA A 86 3.09 -12.93 -7.39
N LYS A 87 2.21 -13.71 -6.75
CA LYS A 87 2.33 -14.09 -5.33
C LYS A 87 3.50 -15.05 -5.09
N GLY A 88 3.70 -16.04 -5.96
CA GLY A 88 4.85 -16.95 -5.91
C GLY A 88 6.18 -16.21 -6.08
N CYS A 89 6.23 -15.26 -7.02
CA CYS A 89 7.39 -14.39 -7.20
C CYS A 89 7.67 -13.49 -6.00
N LEU A 90 6.65 -12.87 -5.42
CA LEU A 90 6.82 -12.09 -4.19
C LEU A 90 7.35 -12.99 -3.06
N LYS A 91 6.79 -14.18 -2.88
CA LYS A 91 7.26 -15.15 -1.88
C LYS A 91 8.73 -15.54 -2.11
N LYS A 92 9.13 -15.85 -3.36
CA LYS A 92 10.55 -16.12 -3.72
C LYS A 92 11.45 -14.93 -3.37
N ILE A 93 11.06 -13.71 -3.73
CA ILE A 93 11.83 -12.49 -3.40
C ILE A 93 11.97 -12.30 -1.88
N LEU A 94 10.90 -12.52 -1.11
CA LEU A 94 10.94 -12.43 0.36
C LEU A 94 11.81 -13.54 0.97
N GLU A 95 11.71 -14.79 0.51
CA GLU A 95 12.55 -15.90 0.97
C GLU A 95 14.06 -15.62 0.74
N HIS A 96 14.42 -15.05 -0.42
CA HIS A 96 15.79 -14.65 -0.75
C HIS A 96 16.27 -13.39 -0.01
N GLY A 97 15.37 -12.48 0.38
CA GLY A 97 15.72 -11.35 1.25
C GLY A 97 15.85 -11.74 2.72
N HIS A 98 14.99 -12.64 3.19
CA HIS A 98 14.97 -13.10 4.58
C HIS A 98 16.18 -13.98 4.93
N SER A 99 16.77 -14.69 3.96
CA SER A 99 18.01 -15.46 4.18
C SER A 99 19.24 -14.57 4.41
N LEU A 100 19.17 -13.28 4.05
CA LEU A 100 20.23 -12.29 4.19
C LEU A 100 20.03 -11.35 5.40
N LEU A 101 18.88 -11.40 6.06
CA LEU A 101 18.48 -10.47 7.12
C LEU A 101 18.20 -11.18 8.45
N SER A 102 18.26 -10.43 9.55
CA SER A 102 17.74 -10.91 10.84
C SER A 102 16.21 -10.82 10.88
N GLU A 103 15.54 -11.62 11.72
CA GLU A 103 14.07 -11.69 11.81
C GLU A 103 13.34 -10.32 11.95
N PRO A 104 13.83 -9.35 12.77
CA PRO A 104 13.23 -8.02 12.84
C PRO A 104 13.39 -7.23 11.53
N LEU A 105 14.58 -7.27 10.92
CA LEU A 105 14.87 -6.57 9.66
C LEU A 105 14.12 -7.22 8.48
N ALA A 106 13.95 -8.54 8.47
CA ALA A 106 13.14 -9.26 7.50
C ALA A 106 11.67 -8.80 7.52
N SER A 107 11.09 -8.65 8.72
CA SER A 107 9.73 -8.11 8.89
C SER A 107 9.61 -6.67 8.38
N LEU A 108 10.62 -5.84 8.66
CA LEU A 108 10.67 -4.45 8.17
C LEU A 108 10.90 -4.37 6.65
N PHE A 109 11.66 -5.30 6.08
CA PHE A 109 11.91 -5.45 4.65
C PHE A 109 10.63 -5.85 3.89
N GLU A 110 9.90 -6.86 4.37
CA GLU A 110 8.61 -7.25 3.78
C GLU A 110 7.63 -6.07 3.78
N PHE A 111 7.47 -5.41 4.94
CA PHE A 111 6.64 -4.21 5.06
C PHE A 111 7.08 -3.11 4.10
N SER A 112 8.39 -2.86 3.99
CA SER A 112 8.98 -1.83 3.12
C SER A 112 8.79 -2.08 1.63
N LEU A 113 8.76 -3.35 1.22
CA LEU A 113 8.53 -3.81 -0.14
C LEU A 113 7.04 -3.72 -0.49
N MET A 114 6.14 -4.06 0.45
CA MET A 114 4.69 -3.84 0.29
C MET A 114 4.31 -2.36 0.24
N MET A 115 5.02 -1.54 1.03
CA MET A 115 4.95 -0.08 0.99
C MET A 115 5.63 0.54 -0.25
N ARG A 116 6.37 -0.26 -1.03
CA ARG A 116 7.04 0.17 -2.28
C ARG A 116 8.00 1.35 -2.09
N SER A 117 8.63 1.40 -0.91
CA SER A 117 9.39 2.57 -0.44
C SER A 117 10.67 2.87 -1.25
N SER A 118 11.21 1.88 -1.98
CA SER A 118 12.32 2.07 -2.92
C SER A 118 11.88 2.38 -4.36
N SER A 119 10.58 2.48 -4.66
CA SER A 119 10.11 2.81 -6.02
C SER A 119 10.70 4.12 -6.58
N PRO A 120 10.76 5.24 -5.84
CA PRO A 120 11.36 6.50 -6.34
C PRO A 120 12.86 6.36 -6.69
N ARG A 121 13.57 5.43 -6.02
CA ARG A 121 14.98 5.13 -6.24
C ARG A 121 15.22 4.55 -7.64
N LEU A 122 14.33 3.66 -8.09
CA LEU A 122 14.37 3.09 -9.43
C LEU A 122 13.96 4.09 -10.50
N VAL A 123 13.06 5.04 -10.19
CA VAL A 123 12.73 6.15 -11.12
C VAL A 123 13.94 7.05 -11.36
N LEU A 124 14.78 7.30 -10.35
CA LEU A 124 16.04 8.00 -10.54
C LEU A 124 16.98 7.25 -11.49
N TYR A 125 17.09 5.92 -11.36
CA TYR A 125 17.88 5.11 -12.29
C TYR A 125 17.30 5.08 -13.72
N GLN A 126 15.97 5.13 -13.88
CA GLN A 126 15.33 5.30 -15.19
C GLN A 126 15.71 6.65 -15.84
N GLN A 127 15.78 7.73 -15.06
CA GLN A 127 16.21 9.04 -15.56
C GLN A 127 17.69 9.04 -15.97
N LEU A 128 18.58 8.47 -15.14
CA LEU A 128 20.00 8.32 -15.46
C LEU A 128 20.26 7.40 -16.67
N ALA A 129 19.37 6.44 -16.91
CA ALA A 129 19.41 5.57 -18.08
C ALA A 129 18.99 6.30 -19.36
N GLU A 130 17.93 7.11 -19.32
CA GLU A 130 17.52 7.96 -20.44
C GLU A 130 18.60 9.02 -20.76
N GLU A 131 19.25 9.61 -19.75
CA GLU A 131 20.37 10.55 -19.92
C GLU A 131 21.58 9.89 -20.60
N SER A 132 21.99 8.70 -20.15
CA SER A 132 23.03 7.87 -20.76
C SER A 132 22.73 7.58 -22.24
N LEU A 133 21.51 7.15 -22.56
CA LEU A 133 21.08 6.89 -23.95
C LEU A 133 21.01 8.16 -24.79
N SER A 134 20.56 9.29 -24.22
CA SER A 134 20.46 10.57 -24.93
C SER A 134 21.83 11.18 -25.27
N SER A 135 22.86 10.83 -24.50
CA SER A 135 24.25 11.26 -24.73
C SER A 135 24.88 10.59 -25.94
N PHE A 136 24.36 9.43 -26.38
CA PHE A 136 24.82 8.68 -27.54
C PHE A 136 23.65 8.33 -28.47
N PRO A 137 23.14 9.28 -29.28
CA PRO A 137 22.03 9.04 -30.18
C PRO A 137 22.34 7.89 -31.15
N LEU A 138 21.62 6.78 -31.01
CA LEU A 138 21.63 5.72 -32.02
C LEU A 138 21.09 6.29 -33.34
N ALA A 139 21.79 6.04 -34.44
CA ALA A 139 21.31 6.39 -35.76
C ALA A 139 20.07 5.56 -36.07
N ASP A 140 18.90 6.20 -36.04
CA ASP A 140 17.60 5.52 -36.09
C ASP A 140 17.39 4.82 -37.46
N GLU A 141 16.83 3.60 -37.44
CA GLU A 141 16.53 2.81 -38.64
C GLU A 141 15.27 3.35 -39.36
N GLY A 142 15.37 4.58 -39.84
CA GLY A 142 14.31 5.30 -40.55
C GLY A 142 14.16 4.91 -42.03
N ILE A 143 14.02 3.62 -42.36
CA ILE A 143 13.59 3.20 -43.72
C ILE A 143 12.16 2.67 -43.68
N SER A 144 11.21 3.59 -43.84
CA SER A 144 9.88 3.28 -44.37
C SER A 144 9.45 4.39 -45.33
N ASN A 145 9.85 4.21 -46.59
CA ASN A 145 9.24 4.72 -47.82
C ASN A 145 8.32 5.96 -47.71
N ASN A 146 8.75 7.07 -48.30
CA ASN A 146 7.98 7.68 -49.39
C ASN A 146 8.89 8.43 -50.37
N VAL A 147 8.53 8.36 -51.65
CA VAL A 147 9.27 8.97 -52.77
C VAL A 147 8.88 10.45 -52.91
N GLY A 148 9.87 11.32 -53.01
CA GLY A 148 9.66 12.74 -53.34
C GLY A 148 10.97 13.51 -53.19
N ALA A 149 11.57 13.89 -54.31
CA ALA A 149 12.82 14.65 -54.30
C ALA A 149 12.55 16.15 -54.15
N GLU A 150 13.31 16.83 -53.30
CA GLU A 150 13.93 18.13 -53.61
C GLU A 150 15.04 18.44 -52.60
N ALA A 151 16.15 19.00 -53.08
CA ALA A 151 17.30 19.32 -52.25
C ALA A 151 17.19 20.73 -51.68
N LEU A 152 17.44 20.90 -50.39
CA LEU A 152 17.76 22.22 -49.83
C LEU A 152 18.72 22.09 -48.64
N ASP A 153 19.90 22.69 -48.78
CA ASP A 153 20.84 22.89 -47.67
C ASP A 153 20.18 23.72 -46.56
N THR A 154 20.19 23.22 -45.33
CA THR A 154 20.21 24.09 -44.13
C THR A 154 21.01 23.43 -43.02
N ASN A 155 22.00 24.18 -42.49
CA ASN A 155 22.79 23.77 -41.33
C ASN A 155 21.89 23.62 -40.09
N ALA A 156 21.53 22.40 -39.75
CA ALA A 156 20.85 22.11 -38.48
C ALA A 156 21.83 22.27 -37.32
N LYS A 157 21.58 23.27 -36.47
CA LYS A 157 22.37 23.48 -35.25
C LYS A 157 22.26 22.27 -34.33
N MET A 158 23.39 21.96 -33.70
CA MET A 158 23.49 21.07 -32.55
C MET A 158 22.73 21.66 -31.35
N GLU A 159 21.43 21.39 -31.28
CA GLU A 159 20.63 21.66 -30.09
C GLU A 159 20.73 20.46 -29.13
N ASN A 160 21.43 20.65 -28.01
CA ASN A 160 21.34 19.72 -26.89
C ASN A 160 19.88 19.60 -26.48
N LYS A 161 19.27 18.45 -26.78
CA LYS A 161 17.87 18.15 -26.50
C LYS A 161 17.69 17.90 -25.01
N LYS A 162 17.76 18.99 -24.23
CA LYS A 162 17.54 19.01 -22.79
C LYS A 162 16.22 18.29 -22.52
N SER A 163 16.26 17.26 -21.70
CA SER A 163 15.10 16.44 -21.36
C SER A 163 13.96 17.34 -20.89
N ASP A 164 12.77 17.13 -21.46
CA ASP A 164 11.59 17.89 -21.07
C ASP A 164 11.27 17.57 -19.60
N PRO A 165 11.29 18.56 -18.67
CA PRO A 165 11.02 18.32 -17.25
C PRO A 165 9.59 17.81 -16.98
N LEU A 166 8.74 17.70 -18.01
CA LEU A 166 7.42 17.06 -17.95
C LEU A 166 7.45 15.52 -18.12
N LEU A 167 8.58 14.90 -18.48
CA LEU A 167 8.72 13.44 -18.68
C LEU A 167 9.16 12.66 -17.43
N VAL A 168 9.02 13.22 -16.23
CA VAL A 168 9.34 12.54 -14.96
C VAL A 168 8.47 11.30 -14.78
N GLY A 169 9.10 10.11 -14.84
CA GLY A 169 8.44 8.82 -14.60
C GLY A 169 8.05 8.02 -15.85
N VAL A 170 8.52 8.41 -17.04
CA VAL A 170 8.47 7.57 -18.24
C VAL A 170 9.69 6.63 -18.25
N ASN A 171 9.45 5.33 -18.26
CA ASN A 171 10.49 4.31 -18.33
C ASN A 171 11.19 4.34 -19.71
N PRO A 172 12.54 4.38 -19.82
CA PRO A 172 13.25 4.41 -21.09
C PRO A 172 12.81 3.28 -22.03
N LYS A 173 12.84 3.54 -23.34
CA LYS A 173 12.58 2.51 -24.36
C LYS A 173 13.78 1.60 -24.53
N SER A 174 13.55 0.32 -24.80
CA SER A 174 14.64 -0.64 -25.09
C SER A 174 15.42 -0.25 -26.36
N PRO A 175 16.69 0.19 -26.25
CA PRO A 175 17.50 0.64 -27.38
C PRO A 175 17.76 -0.51 -28.36
N GLY A 176 17.28 -0.41 -29.60
CA GLY A 176 17.38 -1.51 -30.58
C GLY A 176 16.76 -2.84 -30.09
N GLY A 177 15.81 -2.79 -29.15
CA GLY A 177 15.27 -3.97 -28.48
C GLY A 177 16.23 -4.69 -27.54
N LYS A 178 17.41 -4.13 -27.24
CA LYS A 178 18.33 -4.60 -26.19
C LYS A 178 17.84 -4.13 -24.82
N CYS A 179 18.13 -4.91 -23.78
CA CYS A 179 17.60 -4.71 -22.43
C CYS A 179 18.66 -4.37 -21.38
N CYS A 180 19.93 -4.49 -21.75
CA CYS A 180 21.07 -4.14 -20.92
C CYS A 180 22.11 -3.44 -21.81
N TRP A 181 22.84 -2.49 -21.24
CA TRP A 181 24.00 -1.88 -21.87
C TRP A 181 25.00 -1.43 -20.81
N VAL A 182 26.25 -1.24 -21.24
CA VAL A 182 27.33 -0.74 -20.40
C VAL A 182 27.77 0.63 -20.89
N ASP A 183 27.70 1.62 -20.02
CA ASP A 183 28.17 2.98 -20.27
C ASP A 183 29.57 3.16 -19.70
N THR A 184 30.46 3.71 -20.52
CA THR A 184 31.87 4.01 -20.19
C THR A 184 32.21 5.50 -20.33
N GLY A 185 31.22 6.36 -20.59
CA GLY A 185 31.35 7.82 -20.75
C GLY A 185 31.90 8.25 -22.10
N GLY A 186 32.62 7.36 -22.80
CA GLY A 186 33.02 7.55 -24.21
C GLY A 186 32.26 6.65 -25.19
N SER A 187 31.58 5.59 -24.74
CA SER A 187 30.85 4.64 -25.58
C SER A 187 29.84 3.83 -24.78
N LEU A 188 28.74 3.41 -25.45
CA LEU A 188 27.77 2.45 -24.94
C LEU A 188 27.99 1.09 -25.62
N PHE A 189 28.01 0.01 -24.82
CA PHE A 189 28.15 -1.36 -25.31
C PHE A 189 26.87 -2.16 -25.06
N PHE A 190 26.24 -2.64 -26.13
CA PHE A 190 24.98 -3.43 -26.06
C PHE A 190 25.21 -4.95 -26.13
N ASP A 191 26.42 -5.38 -26.51
CA ASP A 191 26.83 -6.78 -26.55
C ASP A 191 28.17 -7.01 -25.82
N VAL A 192 28.24 -8.11 -25.07
CA VAL A 192 29.39 -8.48 -24.23
C VAL A 192 30.68 -8.62 -25.05
N SER A 193 30.59 -9.08 -26.29
CA SER A 193 31.73 -9.25 -27.20
C SER A 193 32.45 -7.92 -27.51
N GLU A 194 31.70 -6.83 -27.64
CA GLU A 194 32.26 -5.50 -27.95
C GLU A 194 32.90 -4.89 -26.69
N MET A 195 32.21 -5.01 -25.55
CA MET A 195 32.75 -4.63 -24.25
C MET A 195 34.05 -5.38 -23.92
N LEU A 196 34.15 -6.68 -24.25
CA LEU A 196 35.36 -7.49 -24.06
C LEU A 196 36.55 -7.02 -24.93
N LEU A 197 36.31 -6.37 -26.07
CA LEU A 197 37.38 -5.74 -26.85
C LEU A 197 37.86 -4.46 -26.18
N TRP A 198 36.94 -3.64 -25.66
CA TRP A 198 37.28 -2.44 -24.87
C TRP A 198 38.05 -2.79 -23.59
N LEU A 199 37.63 -3.81 -22.83
CA LEU A 199 38.32 -4.26 -21.61
C LEU A 199 39.77 -4.75 -21.83
N ARG A 200 40.15 -5.09 -23.07
CA ARG A 200 41.53 -5.49 -23.41
C ARG A 200 42.44 -4.30 -23.69
N ASN A 201 41.90 -3.26 -24.30
CA ASN A 201 42.57 -2.00 -24.62
C ASN A 201 41.64 -0.84 -24.20
N PRO A 202 41.50 -0.56 -22.90
CA PRO A 202 40.74 0.61 -22.47
C PRO A 202 41.42 1.84 -23.05
N THR A 203 40.69 2.59 -23.88
CA THR A 203 41.25 3.75 -24.59
C THR A 203 41.86 4.71 -23.57
N GLU A 204 43.16 5.03 -23.72
CA GLU A 204 43.76 6.09 -22.90
C GLU A 204 42.95 7.39 -23.05
N PRO A 205 42.85 8.22 -22.00
CA PRO A 205 42.14 9.49 -22.06
C PRO A 205 42.86 10.47 -23.01
N ALA A 206 42.54 10.36 -24.30
CA ALA A 206 43.13 11.13 -25.37
C ALA A 206 42.57 12.57 -25.39
N GLY A 207 43.10 13.42 -24.51
CA GLY A 207 42.95 14.88 -24.55
C GLY A 207 41.57 15.44 -24.16
N ASP A 208 41.51 16.04 -22.96
CA ASP A 208 40.62 17.12 -22.51
C ASP A 208 39.08 17.05 -22.74
N SER A 209 38.52 15.99 -23.33
CA SER A 209 37.10 15.99 -23.76
C SER A 209 36.26 14.74 -23.47
N PHE A 210 36.86 13.66 -22.95
CA PHE A 210 36.10 12.48 -22.49
C PHE A 210 36.11 12.42 -20.96
N GLN A 211 35.02 12.88 -20.35
CA GLN A 211 34.77 12.71 -18.92
C GLN A 211 34.27 11.29 -18.65
N GLN A 212 34.80 10.65 -17.59
CA GLN A 212 34.24 9.39 -17.10
C GLN A 212 32.77 9.60 -16.66
N PRO A 213 31.91 8.58 -16.71
CA PRO A 213 30.55 8.66 -16.18
C PRO A 213 30.53 9.21 -14.76
N GLU A 214 29.67 10.20 -14.50
CA GLU A 214 29.48 10.72 -13.15
C GLU A 214 28.97 9.61 -12.23
N LEU A 215 29.61 9.47 -11.06
CA LEU A 215 29.26 8.50 -10.03
C LEU A 215 28.70 9.22 -8.82
N PHE A 216 27.63 8.68 -8.26
CA PHE A 216 26.94 9.23 -7.09
C PHE A 216 27.15 8.32 -5.86
N ASP A 217 27.01 8.88 -4.66
CA ASP A 217 27.18 8.14 -3.38
C ASP A 217 26.25 6.93 -3.23
N PHE A 218 25.14 6.96 -3.99
CA PHE A 218 24.10 5.96 -4.04
C PHE A 218 24.30 4.88 -5.11
N ASP A 219 25.35 4.98 -5.95
CA ASP A 219 25.62 3.96 -6.97
C ASP A 219 26.20 2.69 -6.34
N HIS A 220 25.77 1.54 -6.88
CA HIS A 220 26.26 0.23 -6.44
C HIS A 220 27.59 -0.05 -7.10
N ILE A 221 28.69 0.27 -6.40
CA ILE A 221 30.06 -0.05 -6.82
C ILE A 221 30.40 -1.46 -6.30
N HIS A 222 30.94 -2.32 -7.16
CA HIS A 222 31.33 -3.68 -6.79
C HIS A 222 32.56 -3.68 -5.87
N PHE A 223 32.58 -4.48 -4.81
CA PHE A 223 33.63 -4.46 -3.78
C PHE A 223 35.04 -4.78 -4.31
N ASP A 224 35.16 -5.63 -5.34
CA ASP A 224 36.45 -5.91 -6.01
C ASP A 224 36.96 -4.76 -6.90
N SER A 225 36.23 -3.65 -7.04
CA SER A 225 36.62 -2.54 -7.92
C SER A 225 37.87 -1.81 -7.43
N SER A 226 38.90 -1.76 -8.28
CA SER A 226 40.15 -1.06 -7.99
C SER A 226 40.05 0.46 -8.18
N ALA A 227 40.80 1.22 -7.37
CA ALA A 227 40.88 2.66 -7.48
C ALA A 227 41.77 3.08 -8.68
N GLY A 228 41.24 3.93 -9.56
CA GLY A 228 41.94 4.43 -10.75
C GLY A 228 41.63 3.68 -12.06
N SER A 229 40.97 2.52 -11.98
CA SER A 229 40.47 1.80 -13.16
C SER A 229 39.35 2.57 -13.87
N PRO A 230 39.18 2.42 -15.21
CA PRO A 230 38.08 3.04 -15.94
C PRO A 230 36.72 2.58 -15.41
N VAL A 231 35.74 3.48 -15.41
CA VAL A 231 34.39 3.22 -14.92
C VAL A 231 33.56 2.51 -15.99
N ALA A 232 32.83 1.47 -15.61
CA ALA A 232 31.82 0.83 -16.44
C ALA A 232 30.51 0.69 -15.65
N ILE A 233 29.46 1.39 -16.10
CA ILE A 233 28.14 1.38 -15.51
C ILE A 233 27.23 0.43 -16.30
N LEU A 234 26.86 -0.70 -15.69
CA LEU A 234 25.85 -1.60 -16.23
C LEU A 234 24.45 -1.07 -15.93
N TYR A 235 23.74 -0.69 -16.98
CA TYR A 235 22.30 -0.49 -16.97
C TYR A 235 21.62 -1.80 -17.35
N GLY A 236 20.73 -2.30 -16.49
CA GLY A 236 19.97 -3.52 -16.75
C GLY A 236 19.23 -4.05 -15.53
N ALA A 237 18.42 -5.09 -15.74
CA ALA A 237 17.57 -5.67 -14.71
C ALA A 237 18.01 -7.10 -14.32
N LEU A 238 18.14 -7.33 -13.02
CA LEU A 238 18.26 -8.66 -12.44
C LEU A 238 17.11 -9.56 -12.92
N GLY A 239 17.42 -10.81 -13.26
CA GLY A 239 16.47 -11.73 -13.89
C GLY A 239 16.38 -11.64 -15.42
N THR A 240 17.19 -10.82 -16.09
CA THR A 240 17.41 -10.92 -17.56
C THR A 240 18.68 -11.71 -17.88
N ASP A 241 18.68 -12.43 -19.00
CA ASP A 241 19.88 -13.13 -19.50
C ASP A 241 21.02 -12.18 -19.86
N CYS A 242 20.71 -10.96 -20.32
CA CYS A 242 21.74 -9.97 -20.63
C CYS A 242 22.46 -9.51 -19.35
N PHE A 243 21.71 -9.26 -18.26
CA PHE A 243 22.30 -8.85 -17.00
C PHE A 243 23.27 -9.90 -16.47
N LYS A 244 22.86 -11.19 -16.46
CA LYS A 244 23.73 -12.29 -16.03
C LYS A 244 25.05 -12.35 -16.80
N LYS A 245 25.01 -12.20 -18.13
CA LYS A 245 26.21 -12.24 -18.99
C LYS A 245 27.15 -11.05 -18.78
N PHE A 246 26.60 -9.82 -18.71
CA PHE A 246 27.39 -8.63 -18.44
C PHE A 246 27.98 -8.65 -17.03
N HIS A 247 27.17 -9.01 -16.02
CA HIS A 247 27.57 -9.07 -14.61
C HIS A 247 28.77 -10.00 -14.39
N VAL A 248 28.69 -11.28 -14.81
CA VAL A 248 29.80 -12.23 -14.67
C VAL A 248 31.09 -11.70 -15.30
N THR A 249 31.00 -11.11 -16.50
CA THR A 249 32.15 -10.58 -17.23
C THR A 249 32.76 -9.35 -16.54
N LEU A 250 31.93 -8.45 -15.98
CA LEU A 250 32.38 -7.25 -15.29
C LEU A 250 32.92 -7.54 -13.90
N VAL A 251 32.38 -8.54 -13.20
CA VAL A 251 32.92 -9.04 -11.91
C VAL A 251 34.31 -9.65 -12.12
N GLU A 252 34.52 -10.46 -13.15
CA GLU A 252 35.83 -11.00 -13.51
C GLU A 252 36.83 -9.88 -13.84
N ALA A 253 36.44 -8.91 -14.67
CA ALA A 253 37.27 -7.76 -15.01
C ALA A 253 37.58 -6.84 -13.80
N ALA A 254 36.65 -6.71 -12.84
CA ALA A 254 36.86 -5.95 -11.61
C ALA A 254 37.88 -6.65 -10.70
N LYS A 255 37.77 -7.98 -10.53
CA LYS A 255 38.75 -8.82 -9.79
C LYS A 255 40.16 -8.75 -10.37
N GLU A 256 40.29 -8.60 -11.68
CA GLU A 256 41.57 -8.36 -12.36
C GLU A 256 42.05 -6.90 -12.28
N GLY A 257 41.31 -6.00 -11.62
CA GLY A 257 41.63 -4.57 -11.50
C GLY A 257 41.43 -3.75 -12.78
N LYS A 258 40.84 -4.32 -13.84
CA LYS A 258 40.71 -3.69 -15.16
C LYS A 258 39.61 -2.63 -15.23
N VAL A 259 38.61 -2.71 -14.36
CA VAL A 259 37.42 -1.85 -14.41
C VAL A 259 36.88 -1.56 -13.01
N LYS A 260 36.34 -0.35 -12.83
CA LYS A 260 35.48 -0.01 -11.69
C LYS A 260 34.05 -0.32 -12.09
N TYR A 261 33.53 -1.46 -11.62
CA TYR A 261 32.22 -1.98 -11.99
C TYR A 261 31.12 -1.34 -11.14
N VAL A 262 30.12 -0.77 -11.81
CA VAL A 262 28.96 -0.14 -11.19
C VAL A 262 27.66 -0.68 -11.80
N VAL A 263 26.60 -0.82 -10.99
CA VAL A 263 25.26 -1.21 -11.46
C VAL A 263 24.24 -0.09 -11.18
N ARG A 264 23.46 0.23 -12.21
CA ARG A 264 22.25 1.08 -12.12
C ARG A 264 21.03 0.26 -12.55
N PRO A 265 20.23 -0.26 -11.60
CA PRO A 265 19.11 -1.15 -11.92
C PRO A 265 18.02 -0.45 -12.75
N VAL A 266 17.80 -0.94 -13.97
CA VAL A 266 16.74 -0.45 -14.86
C VAL A 266 16.18 -1.58 -15.70
N LEU A 267 14.85 -1.64 -15.82
CA LEU A 267 14.17 -2.52 -16.77
C LEU A 267 13.50 -1.65 -17.85
N PRO A 268 14.09 -1.51 -19.05
CA PRO A 268 13.50 -0.71 -20.12
C PRO A 268 12.15 -1.25 -20.57
N SER A 269 11.31 -0.37 -21.11
CA SER A 269 10.02 -0.76 -21.69
C SER A 269 10.21 -1.64 -22.94
N GLY A 270 9.44 -2.74 -23.00
CA GLY A 270 9.57 -3.79 -24.01
C GLY A 270 10.48 -4.96 -23.60
N CYS A 271 11.08 -4.92 -22.42
CA CYS A 271 11.93 -5.99 -21.88
C CYS A 271 11.22 -6.93 -20.88
N GLU A 272 9.94 -6.68 -20.58
CA GLU A 272 9.14 -7.43 -19.60
C GLU A 272 8.91 -8.90 -20.02
N THR A 273 9.04 -9.21 -21.31
CA THR A 273 8.99 -10.58 -21.87
C THR A 273 10.36 -11.25 -21.95
N LYS A 274 11.44 -10.50 -21.71
CA LYS A 274 12.85 -10.95 -21.74
C LYS A 274 13.46 -11.11 -20.34
N THR A 275 12.72 -10.71 -19.30
CA THR A 275 12.95 -11.12 -17.91
C THR A 275 12.37 -12.50 -17.64
N GLY A 276 13.02 -13.29 -16.78
CA GLY A 276 12.39 -14.44 -16.13
C GLY A 276 11.15 -14.04 -15.32
N HIS A 277 10.33 -15.03 -14.94
CA HIS A 277 8.96 -14.86 -14.45
C HIS A 277 8.75 -13.76 -13.39
N CYS A 278 9.74 -13.52 -12.52
CA CYS A 278 9.64 -12.54 -11.44
C CYS A 278 10.20 -11.14 -11.76
N GLY A 279 11.00 -10.99 -12.82
CA GLY A 279 11.66 -9.72 -13.16
C GLY A 279 10.71 -8.62 -13.66
N ALA A 280 9.53 -9.00 -14.18
CA ALA A 280 8.50 -8.06 -14.63
C ALA A 280 7.36 -7.83 -13.61
N VAL A 281 7.42 -8.42 -12.41
CA VAL A 281 6.30 -8.30 -11.46
C VAL A 281 6.29 -6.89 -10.83
N GLY A 282 5.18 -6.17 -11.04
CA GLY A 282 4.97 -4.80 -10.55
C GLY A 282 5.17 -3.69 -11.57
N THR A 283 5.46 -4.00 -12.85
CA THR A 283 5.84 -2.98 -13.86
C THR A 283 4.69 -2.35 -14.65
N ARG A 284 3.49 -2.96 -14.63
CA ARG A 284 2.46 -2.72 -15.66
C ARG A 284 1.65 -1.44 -15.46
N ASP A 285 1.17 -1.21 -14.23
CA ASP A 285 0.23 -0.13 -13.90
C ASP A 285 0.91 1.00 -13.12
N SER A 286 0.30 2.19 -13.12
CA SER A 286 0.68 3.29 -12.22
C SER A 286 0.66 2.81 -10.77
N LEU A 287 1.75 3.01 -10.04
CA LEU A 287 1.90 2.43 -8.71
C LEU A 287 0.88 3.02 -7.72
N ASN A 288 0.11 2.17 -7.03
CA ASN A 288 -0.63 2.59 -5.84
C ASN A 288 0.37 2.75 -4.68
N LEU A 289 0.41 3.93 -4.07
CA LEU A 289 1.33 4.23 -2.97
C LEU A 289 0.71 3.83 -1.62
N GLY A 290 1.56 3.52 -0.64
CA GLY A 290 1.15 3.32 0.76
C GLY A 290 1.45 4.53 1.65
N GLY A 291 1.01 4.48 2.90
CA GLY A 291 1.42 5.43 3.95
C GLY A 291 0.68 6.77 3.98
N TYR A 292 -0.56 6.81 3.49
CA TYR A 292 -1.47 7.95 3.64
C TYR A 292 -2.70 7.55 4.46
N GLY A 293 -3.24 8.50 5.23
CA GLY A 293 -4.56 8.39 5.84
C GLY A 293 -5.65 8.93 4.91
N VAL A 294 -6.89 8.46 5.09
CA VAL A 294 -8.08 9.02 4.43
C VAL A 294 -9.09 9.36 5.50
N GLU A 295 -9.56 10.62 5.50
CA GLU A 295 -10.65 11.07 6.35
C GLU A 295 -11.92 11.37 5.54
N LEU A 296 -13.08 11.21 6.18
CA LEU A 296 -14.37 11.62 5.65
C LEU A 296 -14.95 12.73 6.54
N ALA A 297 -14.47 13.95 6.32
CA ALA A 297 -14.90 15.12 7.09
C ALA A 297 -16.38 15.47 6.87
N LEU A 298 -17.14 15.56 7.97
CA LEU A 298 -18.55 15.97 7.96
C LEU A 298 -18.65 17.50 7.84
N LYS A 299 -18.78 18.01 6.61
CA LYS A 299 -18.75 19.45 6.31
C LYS A 299 -19.86 20.28 6.99
N ASN A 300 -21.04 19.69 7.24
CA ASN A 300 -22.16 20.38 7.89
C ASN A 300 -22.18 20.08 9.40
N MET A 301 -21.39 20.81 10.19
CA MET A 301 -21.44 20.75 11.67
C MET A 301 -22.44 21.75 12.28
N GLU A 302 -22.99 22.66 11.48
CA GLU A 302 -23.63 23.91 11.98
C GLU A 302 -25.13 23.82 12.31
N TYR A 303 -25.80 22.68 12.15
CA TYR A 303 -27.18 22.50 12.61
C TYR A 303 -27.28 22.19 14.12
N LYS A 304 -26.52 22.94 14.94
CA LYS A 304 -26.55 22.90 16.41
C LYS A 304 -26.54 24.30 17.02
N ALA A 305 -27.52 25.12 16.64
CA ALA A 305 -27.92 26.24 17.48
C ALA A 305 -28.64 25.68 18.71
N MET A 306 -27.92 25.58 19.83
CA MET A 306 -28.48 25.15 21.13
C MET A 306 -29.29 26.30 21.75
N ASP A 307 -30.44 25.96 22.33
CA ASP A 307 -31.20 26.83 23.23
C ASP A 307 -30.98 26.32 24.66
N ASP A 308 -30.12 26.99 25.43
CA ASP A 308 -29.64 26.56 26.76
C ASP A 308 -30.71 26.67 27.88
N SER A 309 -31.99 26.84 27.54
CA SER A 309 -33.06 27.23 28.47
C SER A 309 -33.87 26.07 29.10
N ALA A 310 -33.27 24.90 29.32
CA ALA A 310 -33.97 23.72 29.89
C ALA A 310 -33.21 22.93 30.99
N VAL A 311 -32.77 23.58 32.08
CA VAL A 311 -32.21 22.88 33.26
C VAL A 311 -33.28 22.43 34.26
N LYS A 312 -33.51 21.11 34.38
CA LYS A 312 -34.10 20.29 35.50
C LYS A 312 -34.57 18.94 34.90
N LYS A 313 -34.47 17.75 35.53
CA LYS A 313 -34.21 17.29 36.92
C LYS A 313 -33.54 15.90 36.85
N GLY A 314 -32.81 15.48 37.90
CA GLY A 314 -32.10 14.20 37.92
C GLY A 314 -32.95 12.95 38.24
N VAL A 315 -32.36 11.77 38.04
CA VAL A 315 -32.87 10.44 38.45
C VAL A 315 -31.72 9.63 39.06
N THR A 316 -32.05 8.81 40.06
CA THR A 316 -31.12 8.02 40.90
C THR A 316 -30.68 6.68 40.28
N LEU A 317 -29.58 6.15 40.81
CA LEU A 317 -28.96 4.86 40.43
C LEU A 317 -29.67 3.65 41.02
N GLU A 318 -29.76 2.59 40.21
CA GLU A 318 -29.89 1.16 40.54
C GLU A 318 -29.56 0.38 39.22
N ASP A 319 -29.90 -0.91 39.06
CA ASP A 319 -28.94 -1.98 39.40
C ASP A 319 -28.80 -2.98 38.21
N PRO A 320 -27.78 -3.87 38.14
CA PRO A 320 -27.36 -4.47 36.87
C PRO A 320 -27.91 -5.88 36.56
N ARG A 321 -27.81 -6.24 35.28
CA ARG A 321 -27.97 -7.58 34.65
C ARG A 321 -29.38 -8.03 34.24
N THR A 322 -29.82 -7.49 33.11
CA THR A 322 -30.24 -8.29 31.93
C THR A 322 -30.00 -7.44 30.68
N GLU A 323 -30.08 -7.99 29.46
CA GLU A 323 -30.09 -7.19 28.23
C GLU A 323 -31.42 -6.42 28.14
N ASP A 324 -31.46 -5.25 28.75
CA ASP A 324 -32.72 -4.71 29.25
C ASP A 324 -33.45 -3.83 28.23
N LEU A 325 -34.65 -4.28 27.86
CA LEU A 325 -35.64 -3.53 27.09
C LEU A 325 -36.14 -2.29 27.85
N SER A 326 -35.80 -2.12 29.13
CA SER A 326 -36.04 -0.90 29.91
C SER A 326 -35.21 0.30 29.46
N GLN A 327 -34.11 0.11 28.71
CA GLN A 327 -33.32 1.24 28.20
C GLN A 327 -34.17 2.16 27.32
N GLU A 328 -34.10 3.44 27.63
CA GLU A 328 -34.83 4.48 26.90
C GLU A 328 -34.13 4.75 25.56
N VAL A 329 -34.80 4.41 24.46
CA VAL A 329 -34.32 4.66 23.10
C VAL A 329 -35.13 5.80 22.50
N ARG A 330 -34.53 7.01 22.45
CA ARG A 330 -35.15 8.26 21.94
C ARG A 330 -36.55 8.54 22.56
N GLY A 331 -36.68 8.50 23.89
CA GLY A 331 -37.94 8.76 24.59
C GLY A 331 -38.83 7.54 24.84
N PHE A 332 -38.44 6.36 24.34
CA PHE A 332 -39.26 5.14 24.41
C PHE A 332 -38.61 4.06 25.28
N ILE A 333 -39.32 3.65 26.34
CA ILE A 333 -38.99 2.49 27.17
C ILE A 333 -39.67 1.27 26.56
N PHE A 334 -38.92 0.46 25.81
CA PHE A 334 -39.48 -0.60 24.99
C PHE A 334 -40.13 -1.74 25.80
N SER A 335 -39.64 -2.03 27.01
CA SER A 335 -40.27 -2.99 27.94
C SER A 335 -41.71 -2.59 28.29
N LYS A 336 -41.94 -1.33 28.69
CA LYS A 336 -43.27 -0.79 29.02
C LYS A 336 -44.21 -0.73 27.82
N ILE A 337 -43.67 -0.63 26.60
CA ILE A 337 -44.48 -0.65 25.36
C ILE A 337 -44.90 -2.09 25.05
N LEU A 338 -44.00 -3.06 25.17
CA LEU A 338 -44.29 -4.49 25.02
C LEU A 338 -45.28 -5.00 26.08
N GLU A 339 -45.16 -4.56 27.33
CA GLU A 339 -46.13 -4.86 28.41
C GLU A 339 -47.54 -4.35 28.11
N ARG A 340 -47.66 -3.18 27.48
CA ARG A 340 -48.95 -2.54 27.16
C ARG A 340 -49.54 -2.98 25.83
N LYS A 341 -48.69 -3.46 24.91
CA LYS A 341 -49.04 -3.84 23.54
C LYS A 341 -48.32 -5.12 23.09
N PRO A 342 -48.55 -6.27 23.76
CA PRO A 342 -47.94 -7.55 23.39
C PRO A 342 -48.34 -8.00 21.98
N GLU A 343 -49.50 -7.57 21.46
CA GLU A 343 -49.98 -7.91 20.13
C GLU A 343 -49.14 -7.34 18.96
N LEU A 344 -48.25 -6.39 19.23
CA LEU A 344 -47.44 -5.66 18.24
C LEU A 344 -45.93 -5.92 18.41
N THR A 345 -45.55 -7.03 19.07
CA THR A 345 -44.16 -7.32 19.46
C THR A 345 -43.18 -7.25 18.28
N SER A 346 -43.56 -7.78 17.12
CA SER A 346 -42.78 -7.74 15.88
C SER A 346 -42.51 -6.32 15.38
N GLU A 347 -43.56 -5.50 15.33
CA GLU A 347 -43.53 -4.11 14.86
C GLU A 347 -42.78 -3.21 15.84
N ILE A 348 -42.91 -3.47 17.15
CA ILE A 348 -42.20 -2.76 18.21
C ILE A 348 -40.68 -3.06 18.12
N MET A 349 -40.28 -4.31 17.88
CA MET A 349 -38.86 -4.64 17.66
C MET A 349 -38.33 -4.04 16.34
N ALA A 350 -39.09 -4.12 15.25
CA ALA A 350 -38.72 -3.46 13.99
C ALA A 350 -38.59 -1.93 14.12
N PHE A 351 -39.44 -1.29 14.94
CA PHE A 351 -39.36 0.14 15.24
C PHE A 351 -38.15 0.48 16.11
N ARG A 352 -37.82 -0.35 17.11
CA ARG A 352 -36.58 -0.23 17.89
C ARG A 352 -35.35 -0.26 16.97
N ASP A 353 -35.29 -1.26 16.09
CA ASP A 353 -34.16 -1.44 15.18
C ASP A 353 -34.10 -0.33 14.12
N TYR A 354 -35.24 0.23 13.71
CA TYR A 354 -35.29 1.47 12.92
C TYR A 354 -34.69 2.67 13.66
N LEU A 355 -35.05 2.90 14.93
CA LEU A 355 -34.49 4.00 15.73
C LEU A 355 -32.98 3.83 16.02
N LEU A 356 -32.51 2.58 16.13
CA LEU A 356 -31.08 2.26 16.26
C LEU A 356 -30.30 2.38 14.94
N SER A 357 -30.94 2.10 13.79
CA SER A 357 -30.34 2.22 12.44
C SER A 357 -30.46 3.60 11.81
N SER A 358 -31.09 4.56 12.49
CA SER A 358 -31.12 5.98 12.13
C SER A 358 -29.75 6.63 12.38
N THR A 359 -28.80 6.39 11.46
CA THR A 359 -27.37 6.74 11.55
C THR A 359 -27.02 8.22 11.41
N VAL A 360 -28.00 9.13 11.44
CA VAL A 360 -27.77 10.57 11.47
C VAL A 360 -28.19 11.12 12.83
N SER A 361 -27.23 11.79 13.48
CA SER A 361 -27.39 12.41 14.79
C SER A 361 -28.34 13.62 14.69
N ASP A 362 -29.57 13.44 15.13
CA ASP A 362 -30.38 14.52 15.67
C ASP A 362 -30.40 14.36 17.20
N THR A 363 -30.02 15.44 17.90
CA THR A 363 -29.87 15.58 19.37
C THR A 363 -28.95 14.56 20.07
N LEU A 364 -27.63 14.82 20.01
CA LEU A 364 -26.72 14.52 21.12
C LEU A 364 -26.62 15.77 21.99
N ASP A 365 -26.96 15.63 23.27
CA ASP A 365 -26.92 16.71 24.26
C ASP A 365 -25.50 17.02 24.73
N VAL A 366 -25.27 18.25 25.21
CA VAL A 366 -23.94 18.73 25.63
C VAL A 366 -23.39 17.94 26.82
N TRP A 367 -24.25 17.50 27.75
CA TRP A 367 -23.86 16.69 28.90
C TRP A 367 -23.44 15.26 28.55
N GLU A 368 -24.04 14.66 27.50
CA GLU A 368 -23.66 13.33 27.02
C GLU A 368 -22.22 13.28 26.50
N LEU A 369 -21.67 14.41 26.04
CA LEU A 369 -20.30 14.51 25.54
C LEU A 369 -19.25 14.60 26.66
N LYS A 370 -19.63 14.96 27.89
CA LYS A 370 -18.69 15.25 28.98
C LYS A 370 -17.93 14.00 29.46
N ASP A 371 -18.66 12.91 29.70
CA ASP A 371 -18.10 11.65 30.19
C ASP A 371 -17.73 10.68 29.04
N LEU A 372 -17.97 11.07 27.78
CA LEU A 372 -17.77 10.25 26.58
C LEU A 372 -16.36 9.65 26.46
N GLY A 373 -15.31 10.42 26.75
CA GLY A 373 -13.93 9.90 26.75
C GLY A 373 -13.70 8.77 27.77
N HIS A 374 -14.34 8.86 28.94
CA HIS A 374 -14.28 7.82 29.98
C HIS A 374 -15.10 6.59 29.58
N GLN A 375 -16.29 6.78 28.98
CA GLN A 375 -17.11 5.71 28.43
C GLN A 375 -16.40 4.95 27.30
N THR A 376 -15.71 5.67 26.41
CA THR A 376 -14.86 5.09 25.36
C THR A 376 -13.71 4.29 25.95
N ALA A 377 -12.96 4.84 26.92
CA ALA A 377 -11.86 4.13 27.58
C ALA A 377 -12.36 2.84 28.27
N GLN A 378 -13.48 2.91 28.99
CA GLN A 378 -14.12 1.74 29.60
C GLN A 378 -14.53 0.68 28.54
N ARG A 379 -15.10 1.11 27.41
CA ARG A 379 -15.53 0.21 26.33
C ARG A 379 -14.37 -0.54 25.68
N ILE A 380 -13.21 0.11 25.58
CA ILE A 380 -11.95 -0.45 25.05
C ILE A 380 -11.33 -1.42 26.07
N VAL A 381 -11.18 -1.02 27.33
CA VAL A 381 -10.55 -1.86 28.38
C VAL A 381 -11.38 -3.12 28.69
N HIS A 382 -12.71 -3.06 28.54
CA HIS A 382 -13.59 -4.23 28.70
C HIS A 382 -13.76 -5.07 27.41
N ALA A 383 -13.10 -4.71 26.29
CA ALA A 383 -13.15 -5.53 25.08
C ALA A 383 -12.25 -6.76 25.18
N SER A 384 -12.58 -7.82 24.43
CA SER A 384 -11.72 -9.01 24.31
C SER A 384 -10.40 -8.72 23.59
N ASP A 385 -10.42 -7.79 22.64
CA ASP A 385 -9.24 -7.19 22.02
C ASP A 385 -9.33 -5.65 22.17
N PRO A 386 -8.61 -5.06 23.13
CA PRO A 386 -8.58 -3.61 23.31
C PRO A 386 -7.98 -2.84 22.13
N LEU A 387 -7.00 -3.39 21.40
CA LEU A 387 -6.36 -2.69 20.30
C LEU A 387 -7.27 -2.64 19.07
N GLN A 388 -7.89 -3.76 18.71
CA GLN A 388 -8.90 -3.79 17.67
C GLN A 388 -10.09 -2.89 18.03
N SER A 389 -10.58 -2.97 19.29
CA SER A 389 -11.69 -2.11 19.72
C SER A 389 -11.33 -0.63 19.69
N MET A 390 -10.10 -0.25 20.02
CA MET A 390 -9.63 1.13 19.90
C MET A 390 -9.58 1.58 18.43
N GLN A 391 -9.04 0.75 17.54
CA GLN A 391 -8.98 1.03 16.11
C GLN A 391 -10.39 1.23 15.50
N GLU A 392 -11.31 0.30 15.75
CA GLU A 392 -12.69 0.37 15.25
C GLU A 392 -13.42 1.62 15.74
N ILE A 393 -13.23 1.97 17.01
CA ILE A 393 -13.81 3.17 17.63
C ILE A 393 -13.23 4.43 17.01
N SER A 394 -11.91 4.55 16.89
CA SER A 394 -11.25 5.72 16.32
C SER A 394 -11.59 5.93 14.84
N GLN A 395 -11.73 4.86 14.05
CA GLN A 395 -12.09 4.95 12.63
C GLN A 395 -13.56 5.31 12.39
N ASN A 396 -14.48 4.93 13.28
CA ASN A 396 -15.92 5.05 13.07
C ASN A 396 -16.63 5.99 14.07
N PHE A 397 -15.88 6.76 14.86
CA PHE A 397 -16.36 7.52 16.03
C PHE A 397 -17.69 8.27 15.83
N PRO A 398 -17.91 9.04 14.74
CA PRO A 398 -19.16 9.80 14.55
C PRO A 398 -20.42 8.93 14.39
N SER A 399 -20.27 7.65 14.02
CA SER A 399 -21.40 6.72 13.86
C SER A 399 -21.79 5.97 15.14
N ILE A 400 -20.84 5.83 16.08
CA ILE A 400 -20.99 5.03 17.30
C ILE A 400 -21.17 5.88 18.57
N VAL A 401 -20.88 7.19 18.49
CA VAL A 401 -20.95 8.13 19.63
C VAL A 401 -22.28 8.06 20.40
N SER A 402 -23.41 7.90 19.72
CA SER A 402 -24.76 7.80 20.33
C SER A 402 -25.04 6.47 21.04
N SER A 403 -24.24 5.44 20.77
CA SER A 403 -24.23 4.18 21.52
C SER A 403 -23.29 4.28 22.73
N LEU A 404 -22.12 4.91 22.53
CA LEU A 404 -21.14 5.15 23.59
C LEU A 404 -21.69 6.07 24.71
N SER A 405 -22.40 7.16 24.37
CA SER A 405 -22.94 8.11 25.36
C SER A 405 -23.93 7.49 26.33
N ARG A 406 -24.60 6.41 25.93
CA ARG A 406 -25.58 5.66 26.74
C ARG A 406 -24.94 4.64 27.68
N MET A 407 -23.63 4.40 27.58
CA MET A 407 -22.95 3.42 28.43
C MET A 407 -22.83 3.95 29.87
N LYS A 408 -23.35 3.20 30.86
CA LYS A 408 -23.14 3.54 32.27
C LYS A 408 -21.64 3.48 32.59
N LEU A 409 -21.08 4.58 33.07
CA LEU A 409 -19.70 4.65 33.54
C LEU A 409 -19.58 4.02 34.93
N ASN A 410 -18.54 3.22 35.15
CA ASN A 410 -18.18 2.67 36.45
C ASN A 410 -17.30 3.68 37.21
N ASP A 411 -17.68 4.04 38.44
CA ASP A 411 -16.96 5.02 39.26
C ASP A 411 -15.49 4.61 39.49
N SER A 412 -15.22 3.31 39.65
CA SER A 412 -13.84 2.79 39.78
C SER A 412 -12.97 3.10 38.55
N VAL A 413 -13.50 3.04 37.33
CA VAL A 413 -12.76 3.38 36.11
C VAL A 413 -12.55 4.89 36.02
N LYS A 414 -13.54 5.67 36.46
CA LYS A 414 -13.47 7.14 36.50
C LYS A 414 -12.39 7.65 37.46
N ASP A 415 -12.30 7.06 38.65
CA ASP A 415 -11.32 7.43 39.67
C ASP A 415 -9.88 7.10 39.23
N GLU A 416 -9.65 5.93 38.64
CA GLU A 416 -8.34 5.54 38.09
C GLU A 416 -7.88 6.47 36.95
N ILE A 417 -8.78 6.80 36.01
CA ILE A 417 -8.47 7.76 34.93
C ILE A 417 -8.16 9.14 35.54
N THR A 418 -8.92 9.59 36.53
CA THR A 418 -8.70 10.87 37.22
C THR A 418 -7.38 10.88 38.02
N GLY A 419 -6.96 9.73 38.57
CA GLY A 419 -5.65 9.55 39.18
C GLY A 419 -4.51 9.73 38.19
N ASN A 420 -4.59 9.04 37.04
CA ASN A 420 -3.59 9.13 35.97
C ASN A 420 -3.52 10.53 35.32
N GLN A 421 -4.66 11.23 35.21
CA GLN A 421 -4.72 12.61 34.70
C GLN A 421 -3.97 13.65 35.55
N ARG A 422 -3.53 13.30 36.76
CA ARG A 422 -2.63 14.15 37.57
C ARG A 422 -1.21 14.23 37.00
N MET A 423 -0.79 13.21 36.25
CA MET A 423 0.53 13.14 35.62
C MET A 423 0.51 13.59 34.16
N ILE A 424 -0.59 13.31 33.43
CA ILE A 424 -0.76 13.65 32.02
C ILE A 424 -2.09 14.41 31.84
N PRO A 425 -2.09 15.69 31.41
CA PRO A 425 -3.32 16.45 31.25
C PRO A 425 -4.31 15.79 30.28
N PRO A 426 -5.63 15.88 30.53
CA PRO A 426 -6.63 15.31 29.63
C PRO A 426 -6.54 15.93 28.23
N GLY A 427 -6.71 15.09 27.20
CA GLY A 427 -6.63 15.50 25.79
C GLY A 427 -5.21 15.71 25.25
N LYS A 428 -4.16 15.39 26.02
CA LYS A 428 -2.78 15.35 25.50
C LYS A 428 -2.43 13.97 24.98
N SER A 429 -2.08 13.90 23.69
CA SER A 429 -1.45 12.72 23.08
C SER A 429 0.06 12.81 23.28
N LEU A 430 0.67 11.74 23.81
CA LEU A 430 2.12 11.63 24.01
C LEU A 430 2.56 10.25 23.53
N MET A 431 3.65 10.21 22.76
CA MET A 431 4.28 8.97 22.31
C MET A 431 5.74 8.96 22.76
N ALA A 432 6.19 7.82 23.28
CA ALA A 432 7.58 7.59 23.65
C ALA A 432 8.07 6.28 23.03
N LEU A 433 9.26 6.31 22.44
CA LEU A 433 9.96 5.13 21.92
C LEU A 433 11.27 5.00 22.69
N ASN A 434 11.49 3.86 23.36
CA ASN A 434 12.69 3.59 24.17
C ASN A 434 13.03 4.70 25.20
N GLY A 435 12.01 5.41 25.70
CA GLY A 435 12.15 6.53 26.65
C GLY A 435 12.33 7.91 26.01
N ALA A 436 12.57 8.00 24.70
CA ALA A 436 12.59 9.28 23.97
C ALA A 436 11.16 9.70 23.61
N LEU A 437 10.77 10.93 23.95
CA LEU A 437 9.48 11.51 23.54
C LEU A 437 9.53 11.91 22.06
N ILE A 438 8.50 11.55 21.29
CA ILE A 438 8.37 11.88 19.87
C ILE A 438 7.11 12.73 19.68
N ASN A 439 7.21 13.82 18.91
CA ASN A 439 6.04 14.62 18.54
C ASN A 439 5.19 13.88 17.52
N ILE A 440 3.97 13.50 17.91
CA ILE A 440 3.05 12.72 17.07
C ILE A 440 2.66 13.46 15.79
N GLU A 441 2.65 14.79 15.81
CA GLU A 441 2.32 15.62 14.64
C GLU A 441 3.38 15.55 13.53
N ASP A 442 4.63 15.23 13.89
CA ASP A 442 5.76 15.11 12.95
C ASP A 442 6.03 13.64 12.52
N ILE A 443 5.29 12.65 13.06
CA ILE A 443 5.48 11.24 12.71
C ILE A 443 4.72 10.89 11.43
N ASP A 444 5.47 10.67 10.36
CA ASP A 444 4.99 9.89 9.22
C ASP A 444 5.51 8.43 9.26
N LEU A 445 4.93 7.57 8.42
CA LEU A 445 5.21 6.13 8.37
C LEU A 445 6.63 5.81 7.87
N TYR A 446 7.22 6.68 7.05
CA TYR A 446 8.57 6.54 6.51
C TYR A 446 9.62 6.99 7.54
N LEU A 447 9.34 8.06 8.30
CA LEU A 447 10.11 8.46 9.46
C LEU A 447 10.09 7.36 10.53
N LEU A 448 8.92 6.82 10.85
CA LEU A 448 8.78 5.73 11.81
C LEU A 448 9.59 4.49 11.37
N LYS A 449 9.53 4.11 10.08
CA LYS A 449 10.42 3.07 9.52
C LYS A 449 11.90 3.40 9.77
N ASN A 450 12.34 4.64 9.50
CA ASN A 450 13.74 5.05 9.67
C ASN A 450 14.19 5.10 11.14
N LEU A 451 13.28 5.14 12.11
CA LEU A 451 13.57 5.07 13.56
C LEU A 451 13.68 3.63 14.09
N PHE A 452 13.24 2.64 13.32
CA PHE A 452 13.35 1.21 13.64
C PHE A 452 14.51 0.50 12.92
N ASN A 453 15.19 1.20 12.00
CA ASN A 453 16.52 0.85 11.49
C ASN A 453 17.60 1.38 12.46
#